data_AF-B5LIJ0-F1
#
_entry.id   AF-B5LIJ0-F1
#
_cell.length_a   1.000
_cell.length_b   1.000
_cell.length_c   1.000
_cell.angle_alpha   90.00
_cell.angle_beta   90.00
_cell.angle_gamma   90.00
#
_symmetry.space_group_name_H-M   'P 1'
#
loop_
_entity.id
_entity.type
_entity.pdbx_description
1 polymer ?
#
loop_
_entity_poly.entity_id
_entity_poly.type
_entity_poly.pdbx_seq_one_letter_code
_entity_poly.pdbx_strand_id
1 'polypeptide(L)'
;VWDAYKKGFGNIASGEKKYCNIPGEYWLGNDKISQLTKTGPTEVLIEMEDWNDHKVSAHYEGFTIEDEGNKYQLSVSNYKGNAGNALMEGASQLHGENRTMTIHNGMFFSTYDRDNDGWLTADPK
;
A
#
# COMPACT_ATOMS: atom_id res chain seq x y z
N VAL A 1 2.84 -17.06 -0.70
CA VAL A 1 2.37 -15.82 -1.35
C VAL A 1 3.30 -14.64 -1.14
N TRP A 2 4.06 -14.59 -0.03
CA TRP A 2 5.13 -13.62 0.16
C TRP A 2 6.00 -13.40 -1.10
N ASP A 3 6.52 -14.47 -1.68
CA ASP A 3 7.38 -14.41 -2.86
C ASP A 3 6.70 -13.78 -4.09
N ALA A 4 5.38 -13.93 -4.23
CA ALA A 4 4.62 -13.31 -5.31
C ALA A 4 4.54 -11.79 -5.09
N TYR A 5 4.22 -11.33 -3.87
CA TYR A 5 4.22 -9.90 -3.54
C TYR A 5 5.62 -9.28 -3.60
N LYS A 6 6.67 -10.04 -3.27
CA LYS A 6 8.06 -9.63 -3.44
C LYS A 6 8.41 -9.37 -4.90
N LYS A 7 8.13 -10.32 -5.80
CA LYS A 7 8.51 -10.27 -7.22
C LYS A 7 7.55 -9.41 -8.07
N GLY A 8 6.30 -9.31 -7.65
CA GLY A 8 5.20 -8.75 -8.40
C GLY A 8 4.43 -9.81 -9.20
N PHE A 9 3.17 -9.49 -9.52
CA PHE A 9 2.26 -10.34 -10.26
C PHE A 9 1.19 -9.51 -10.97
N GLY A 10 0.39 -10.16 -11.82
CA GLY A 10 -0.66 -9.52 -12.60
C GLY A 10 -0.18 -8.97 -13.94
N ASN A 11 -1.04 -8.21 -14.62
CA ASN A 11 -0.82 -7.72 -15.97
C ASN A 11 -0.73 -6.20 -15.96
N ILE A 12 0.44 -5.64 -16.25
CA ILE A 12 0.69 -4.19 -16.16
C ILE A 12 -0.21 -3.40 -17.12
N ALA A 13 -0.32 -3.87 -18.36
CA ALA A 13 -1.11 -3.22 -19.38
C ALA A 13 -1.61 -4.22 -20.42
N SER A 14 -2.69 -3.84 -21.09
CA SER A 14 -3.29 -4.50 -22.25
C SER A 14 -3.59 -3.46 -23.33
N GLY A 15 -4.02 -3.92 -24.50
CA GLY A 15 -4.44 -3.05 -25.59
C GLY A 15 -4.84 -3.85 -26.81
N GLU A 16 -5.77 -3.31 -27.60
CA GLU A 16 -6.23 -3.91 -28.85
C GLU A 16 -5.43 -3.42 -30.07
N LYS A 17 -4.59 -2.40 -29.88
CA LYS A 17 -3.75 -1.79 -30.91
C LYS A 17 -2.32 -2.34 -30.84
N LYS A 18 -1.43 -1.81 -31.69
CA LYS A 18 0.00 -2.17 -31.74
C LYS A 18 0.77 -1.92 -30.43
N TYR A 19 0.22 -1.16 -29.48
CA TYR A 19 0.81 -0.86 -28.18
C TYR A 19 -0.21 -1.01 -27.06
N CYS A 20 0.25 -1.29 -25.84
CA CYS A 20 -0.60 -1.42 -24.66
C CYS A 20 -0.86 -0.04 -24.05
N ASN A 21 -2.13 0.33 -23.90
CA ASN A 21 -2.56 1.64 -23.41
C ASN A 21 -3.69 1.57 -22.37
N ILE A 22 -4.13 0.37 -22.01
CA ILE A 22 -5.16 0.13 -21.00
C ILE A 22 -4.45 -0.51 -19.81
N PRO A 23 -4.44 0.12 -18.62
CA PRO A 23 -3.83 -0.49 -17.44
C PRO A 23 -4.58 -1.78 -17.07
N GLY A 24 -3.85 -2.78 -16.60
CA GLY A 24 -4.45 -3.98 -16.02
C GLY A 24 -4.32 -3.99 -14.50
N GLU A 25 -4.79 -5.08 -13.88
CA GLU A 25 -4.59 -5.32 -12.45
C GLU A 25 -3.22 -5.96 -12.22
N TYR A 26 -2.40 -5.31 -11.40
CA TYR A 26 -1.09 -5.83 -11.06
C TYR A 26 -0.59 -5.30 -9.72
N TRP A 27 0.41 -6.00 -9.19
CA TRP A 27 1.27 -5.55 -8.10
C TRP A 27 2.70 -5.55 -8.59
N LEU A 28 3.40 -4.41 -8.52
CA LEU A 28 4.71 -4.23 -9.16
C LEU A 28 5.79 -5.17 -8.57
N GLY A 29 5.71 -5.43 -7.27
CA GLY A 29 6.68 -6.19 -6.50
C GLY A 29 7.35 -5.33 -5.42
N ASN A 30 7.35 -5.80 -4.18
CA ASN A 30 7.84 -5.03 -3.03
C ASN A 30 9.31 -4.67 -3.15
N ASP A 31 10.17 -5.56 -3.69
CA ASP A 31 11.59 -5.24 -3.92
C ASP A 31 11.75 -4.06 -4.88
N LYS A 32 10.93 -4.01 -5.94
CA LYS A 32 10.97 -2.93 -6.93
C LYS A 32 10.47 -1.62 -6.32
N ILE A 33 9.37 -1.67 -5.57
CA ILE A 33 8.80 -0.48 -4.91
C ILE A 33 9.79 0.07 -3.87
N SER A 34 10.40 -0.80 -3.04
CA SER A 34 11.41 -0.38 -2.08
C SER A 34 12.58 0.34 -2.77
N GLN A 35 13.14 -0.25 -3.81
CA GLN A 35 14.23 0.36 -4.58
C GLN A 35 13.84 1.71 -5.20
N LEU A 36 12.62 1.83 -5.76
CA LEU A 36 12.11 3.09 -6.30
C LEU A 36 12.06 4.17 -5.22
N THR A 37 11.47 3.86 -4.06
CA THR A 37 11.33 4.84 -2.97
C THR A 37 12.65 5.22 -2.30
N LYS A 38 13.66 4.34 -2.33
CA LYS A 38 15.01 4.62 -1.79
C LYS A 38 15.88 5.47 -2.71
N THR A 39 15.47 5.68 -3.96
CA THR A 39 16.26 6.45 -4.94
C THR A 39 16.24 7.96 -4.62
N GLY A 40 15.22 8.44 -3.93
CA GLY A 40 15.09 9.83 -3.51
C GLY A 40 13.75 10.13 -2.86
N PRO A 41 13.49 11.39 -2.51
CA PRO A 41 12.18 11.81 -2.00
C PRO A 41 11.08 11.36 -2.96
N THR A 42 10.16 10.55 -2.45
CA THR A 42 9.09 9.92 -3.23
C THR A 42 7.76 10.24 -2.58
N GLU A 43 6.80 10.63 -3.39
CA GLU A 43 5.40 10.82 -2.99
C GLU A 43 4.53 9.69 -3.56
N VAL A 44 3.39 9.43 -2.93
CA VAL A 44 2.40 8.46 -3.42
C VAL A 44 1.02 9.10 -3.51
N LEU A 45 0.34 8.85 -4.63
CA LEU A 45 -1.05 9.22 -4.86
C LEU A 45 -1.88 7.94 -4.97
N ILE A 46 -2.88 7.82 -4.10
CA ILE A 46 -3.87 6.74 -4.12
C ILE A 46 -5.19 7.35 -4.59
N GLU A 47 -5.71 6.84 -5.69
CA GLU A 47 -6.99 7.24 -6.28
C GLU A 47 -7.97 6.09 -6.18
N MET A 48 -9.22 6.40 -5.85
CA MET A 48 -10.30 5.41 -5.77
C MET A 48 -11.61 6.02 -6.26
N GLU A 49 -12.45 5.18 -6.84
CA GLU A 49 -13.72 5.54 -7.47
C GLU A 49 -14.79 4.54 -7.03
N ASP A 50 -15.95 5.05 -6.65
CA ASP A 50 -17.10 4.20 -6.35
C ASP A 50 -17.89 3.83 -7.62
N TRP A 51 -18.88 2.95 -7.49
CA TRP A 51 -19.73 2.50 -8.60
C TRP A 51 -20.72 3.57 -9.09
N ASN A 52 -20.74 4.75 -8.46
CA ASN A 52 -21.55 5.91 -8.83
C ASN A 52 -20.67 7.07 -9.34
N ASP A 53 -19.46 6.77 -9.82
CA ASP A 53 -18.48 7.71 -10.39
C ASP A 53 -17.93 8.78 -9.41
N HIS A 54 -18.11 8.61 -8.09
CA HIS A 54 -17.50 9.50 -7.11
C HIS A 54 -16.03 9.12 -6.89
N LYS A 55 -15.14 10.10 -7.05
CA LYS A 55 -13.69 9.91 -6.90
C LYS A 55 -13.14 10.63 -5.68
N VAL A 56 -12.26 9.97 -4.97
CA VAL A 56 -11.47 10.55 -3.89
C VAL A 56 -10.01 10.17 -4.03
N SER A 57 -9.14 10.97 -3.44
CA SER A 57 -7.70 10.74 -3.44
C SER A 57 -7.06 10.95 -2.07
N ALA A 58 -5.97 10.21 -1.86
CA ALA A 58 -5.05 10.35 -0.73
C ALA A 58 -3.64 10.52 -1.28
N HIS A 59 -3.04 11.68 -1.01
CA HIS A 59 -1.69 12.03 -1.40
C HIS A 59 -0.81 12.11 -0.15
N TYR A 60 0.36 11.48 -0.20
CA TYR A 60 1.38 11.57 0.86
C TYR A 60 2.67 12.03 0.21
N GLU A 61 3.19 13.19 0.62
CA GLU A 61 4.43 13.74 0.04
C GLU A 61 5.67 12.95 0.47
N GLY A 62 5.60 12.26 1.61
CA GLY A 62 6.61 11.29 2.02
C GLY A 62 6.07 9.88 1.88
N PHE A 63 6.75 9.04 1.12
CA PHE A 63 6.46 7.62 0.96
C PHE A 63 7.75 6.81 0.86
N THR A 64 7.90 5.82 1.73
CA THR A 64 9.05 4.90 1.71
C THR A 64 8.62 3.49 2.07
N ILE A 65 9.17 2.52 1.35
CA ILE A 65 9.06 1.10 1.66
C ILE A 65 10.46 0.56 1.94
N GLU A 66 10.65 0.00 3.14
CA GLU A 66 11.94 -0.61 3.48
C GLU A 66 12.22 -1.90 2.70
N ASP A 67 13.41 -2.46 2.84
CA ASP A 67 13.76 -3.72 2.17
C ASP A 67 13.12 -4.94 2.84
N GLU A 68 13.32 -6.13 2.24
CA GLU A 68 12.81 -7.38 2.80
C GLU A 68 13.36 -7.68 4.20
N GLY A 69 14.60 -7.27 4.51
CA GLY A 69 15.20 -7.46 5.83
C GLY A 69 14.42 -6.75 6.93
N ASN A 70 13.81 -5.62 6.57
CA ASN A 70 12.88 -4.85 7.39
C ASN A 70 11.42 -5.10 7.02
N LYS A 71 11.13 -6.24 6.37
CA LYS A 71 9.78 -6.73 6.05
C LYS A 71 8.93 -5.71 5.28
N TYR A 72 9.56 -4.92 4.42
CA TYR A 72 8.89 -3.89 3.63
C TYR A 72 8.07 -2.89 4.46
N GLN A 73 8.64 -2.46 5.60
CA GLN A 73 8.00 -1.48 6.48
C GLN A 73 7.55 -0.23 5.72
N LEU A 74 6.30 0.18 5.94
CA LEU A 74 5.71 1.38 5.35
C LEU A 74 6.04 2.60 6.19
N SER A 75 6.45 3.69 5.53
CA SER A 75 6.50 5.02 6.12
C SER A 75 5.82 6.03 5.20
N VAL A 76 4.88 6.80 5.76
CA VAL A 76 4.17 7.89 5.07
C VAL A 76 4.11 9.16 5.92
N SER A 77 4.10 10.30 5.24
CA SER A 77 3.97 11.61 5.90
C SER A 77 3.33 12.65 4.98
N ASN A 78 2.97 13.80 5.57
CA ASN A 78 2.43 14.97 4.87
C ASN A 78 1.19 14.66 4.02
N TYR A 79 0.19 14.01 4.63
CA TYR A 79 -1.07 13.69 3.98
C TYR A 79 -1.80 14.94 3.48
N LYS A 80 -2.36 14.85 2.27
CA LYS A 80 -3.32 15.78 1.66
C LYS A 80 -4.35 14.98 0.85
N GLY A 81 -5.61 15.38 0.86
CA GLY A 81 -6.64 14.72 0.06
C GLY A 81 -8.00 14.69 0.73
N ASN A 82 -8.97 14.11 0.03
CA ASN A 82 -10.37 14.03 0.46
C ASN A 82 -10.83 12.58 0.77
N ALA A 83 -9.97 11.57 0.59
CA ALA A 83 -10.29 10.17 0.91
C ALA A 83 -10.24 9.85 2.42
N GLY A 84 -9.57 10.69 3.21
CA GLY A 84 -9.30 10.48 4.63
C GLY A 84 -7.90 9.90 4.88
N ASN A 85 -7.27 10.32 5.97
CA ASN A 85 -5.89 9.96 6.33
C ASN A 85 -5.79 8.57 7.00
N ALA A 86 -6.28 7.54 6.32
CA ALA A 86 -6.36 6.20 6.89
C ALA A 86 -4.97 5.60 7.23
N LEU A 87 -3.93 5.93 6.45
CA LEU A 87 -2.60 5.35 6.69
C LEU A 87 -1.95 5.89 7.96
N MET A 88 -2.10 7.17 8.29
CA MET A 88 -1.47 7.76 9.47
C MET A 88 -2.39 7.84 10.70
N GLU A 89 -3.70 7.92 10.51
CA GLU A 89 -4.66 8.17 11.60
C GLU A 89 -5.62 7.01 11.85
N GLY A 90 -5.60 5.96 11.03
CA GLY A 90 -6.48 4.81 11.15
C GLY A 90 -7.94 5.12 10.80
N ALA A 91 -8.83 4.20 11.13
CA ALA A 91 -10.26 4.30 10.84
C ALA A 91 -10.94 5.44 11.62
N SER A 92 -11.46 6.44 10.91
CA SER A 92 -12.00 7.68 11.49
C SER A 92 -13.25 7.48 12.36
N GLN A 93 -14.00 6.41 12.13
CA GLN A 93 -15.19 6.02 12.89
C GLN A 93 -14.86 5.35 14.24
N LEU A 94 -13.62 4.91 14.44
CA LEU A 94 -13.17 4.26 15.67
C LEU A 94 -12.60 5.31 16.65
N HIS A 95 -12.48 4.92 17.92
CA HIS A 95 -12.00 5.79 18.99
C HIS A 95 -10.98 5.08 19.87
N GLY A 96 -10.06 5.84 20.46
CA GLY A 96 -9.05 5.33 21.38
C GLY A 96 -8.19 4.23 20.75
N GLU A 97 -7.95 3.17 21.51
CA GLU A 97 -7.13 2.02 21.11
C GLU A 97 -7.60 1.39 19.80
N ASN A 98 -8.92 1.27 19.60
CA ASN A 98 -9.52 0.70 18.40
C ASN A 98 -9.16 1.47 17.12
N ARG A 99 -9.00 2.80 17.22
CA ARG A 99 -8.55 3.60 16.07
C ARG A 99 -7.06 3.41 15.84
N THR A 100 -6.26 3.53 16.90
CA THR A 100 -4.80 3.50 16.78
C THR A 100 -4.25 2.14 16.32
N MET A 101 -4.93 1.03 16.63
CA MET A 101 -4.56 -0.30 16.14
C MET A 101 -4.77 -0.50 14.63
N THR A 102 -5.47 0.43 13.96
CA THR A 102 -5.73 0.38 12.51
C THR A 102 -4.85 1.34 11.71
N ILE A 103 -3.81 1.92 12.33
CA ILE A 103 -2.84 2.78 11.65
C ILE A 103 -1.86 1.91 10.85
N HIS A 104 -1.61 2.28 9.60
CA HIS A 104 -0.69 1.54 8.71
C HIS A 104 0.72 2.12 8.72
N ASN A 105 0.89 3.41 9.03
CA ASN A 105 2.19 4.06 9.07
C ASN A 105 3.09 3.38 10.11
N GLY A 106 4.25 2.91 9.68
CA GLY A 106 5.20 2.13 10.50
C GLY A 106 4.93 0.63 10.54
N MET A 107 3.85 0.13 9.94
CA MET A 107 3.54 -1.30 9.92
C MET A 107 4.43 -2.07 8.93
N PHE A 108 4.68 -3.34 9.25
CA PHE A 108 5.31 -4.28 8.32
C PHE A 108 4.32 -4.82 7.31
N PHE A 109 4.86 -5.34 6.21
CA PHE A 109 4.06 -6.08 5.24
C PHE A 109 3.83 -7.52 5.72
N SER A 110 2.61 -8.01 5.53
CA SER A 110 2.21 -9.38 5.88
C SER A 110 1.54 -10.03 4.68
N THR A 111 1.63 -11.35 4.60
CA THR A 111 0.88 -12.18 3.65
C THR A 111 0.31 -13.38 4.39
N TYR A 112 -0.64 -14.11 3.80
CA TYR A 112 -1.24 -15.27 4.47
C TYR A 112 -0.20 -16.29 4.98
N ASP A 113 0.96 -16.43 4.31
CA ASP A 113 2.04 -17.34 4.70
C ASP A 113 3.19 -16.67 5.45
N ARG A 114 3.04 -15.39 5.81
CA ARG A 114 4.07 -14.63 6.54
C ARG A 114 3.42 -13.53 7.38
N ASP A 115 3.20 -13.87 8.65
CA ASP A 115 2.69 -12.96 9.67
C ASP A 115 3.81 -12.00 10.15
N ASN A 116 3.57 -10.71 9.97
CA ASN A 116 4.30 -9.60 10.59
C ASN A 116 3.33 -8.50 11.05
N ASP A 117 2.06 -8.82 11.27
CA ASP A 117 1.08 -7.79 11.60
C ASP A 117 1.11 -7.45 13.10
N GLY A 118 0.24 -6.52 13.52
CA GLY A 118 0.15 -6.04 14.90
C GLY A 118 -0.68 -6.95 15.81
N TRP A 119 -1.24 -8.03 15.28
CA TRP A 119 -2.08 -8.95 16.02
C TRP A 119 -1.22 -10.07 16.63
N LEU A 120 -0.95 -9.96 17.93
CA LEU A 120 -0.02 -10.86 18.63
C LEU A 120 -0.47 -12.33 18.77
N THR A 121 -1.56 -12.74 18.12
CA THR A 121 -2.06 -14.13 18.14
C THR A 121 -1.75 -14.82 16.83
N ALA A 122 -1.44 -16.12 16.87
CA ALA A 122 -1.20 -16.88 15.65
C ALA A 122 -2.44 -16.87 14.75
N ASP A 123 -2.25 -16.49 13.49
CA ASP A 123 -3.29 -16.56 12.47
C ASP A 123 -3.88 -17.98 12.40
N PRO A 124 -5.22 -18.11 12.37
CA PRO A 124 -5.85 -19.41 12.13
C PRO A 124 -5.42 -19.91 10.74
N LYS A 125 -4.75 -21.06 10.72
CA LYS A 125 -4.29 -21.74 9.49
C LYS A 125 -5.43 -22.28 8.65
#